data_AF-A0A2V9TVM6-F1
#
_entry.id   AF-A0A2V9TVM6-F1
#
_cell.length_a   1.000
_cell.length_b   1.000
_cell.length_c   1.000
_cell.angle_alpha   90.00
_cell.angle_beta   90.00
_cell.angle_gamma   90.00
#
_symmetry.space_group_name_H-M   'P 1'
#
loop_
_entity.id
_entity.type
_entity.pdbx_description
1 polymer ?
#
loop_
_entity_poly.entity_id
_entity_poly.type
_entity_poly.pdbx_seq_one_letter_code
_entity_poly.pdbx_strand_id
1 'polypeptide(L)'
;QFAVTKRPGGWDVIETAGHKQAKAEIKRLNEELEQRVIERTSELTSVNSELIKEVLQRQRAEQALQRSETYLAEAQRVSHAGSFGWSVSSGHIVWSDETFRIFEFD
;
A
#
# COMPACT_ATOMS: atom_id res chain seq x y z
N GLN A 1 19.17 14.40 -41.17
CA GLN A 1 19.42 15.12 -42.44
C GLN A 1 18.23 14.87 -43.38
N PHE A 2 17.58 15.92 -43.88
CA PHE A 2 16.50 15.82 -44.86
C PHE A 2 17.10 15.91 -46.27
N ALA A 3 16.66 15.05 -47.19
CA ALA A 3 17.00 15.17 -48.60
C ALA A 3 15.79 15.79 -49.30
N VAL A 4 15.90 17.06 -49.68
CA VAL A 4 14.86 17.72 -50.50
C VAL A 4 15.23 17.51 -51.95
N THR A 5 14.33 16.91 -52.73
CA THR A 5 14.52 16.82 -54.19
C THR A 5 13.75 17.95 -54.85
N LYS A 6 14.38 18.63 -55.81
CA LYS A 6 13.74 19.66 -56.62
C LYS A 6 13.30 19.04 -57.94
N ARG A 7 11.99 19.00 -58.19
CA ARG A 7 11.42 18.70 -59.52
C ARG A 7 10.85 19.98 -60.14
N PRO A 8 10.70 20.07 -61.48
CA PRO A 8 10.09 21.24 -62.10
C PRO A 8 8.63 21.34 -61.64
N GLY A 9 8.33 22.29 -60.74
CA GLY A 9 6.99 22.51 -60.18
C GLY A 9 6.88 22.56 -58.66
N GLY A 10 7.90 22.16 -57.89
CA GLY A 10 7.83 22.22 -56.42
C GLY A 10 8.99 21.54 -55.69
N TRP A 11 9.12 21.85 -54.39
CA TRP A 11 10.04 21.16 -53.48
C TRP A 11 9.33 19.95 -52.87
N ASP A 12 9.82 18.74 -53.14
CA ASP A 12 9.36 17.53 -52.48
C ASP A 12 10.39 17.09 -51.43
N VAL A 13 9.95 16.98 -50.18
CA VAL A 13 10.78 16.46 -49.08
C VAL A 13 10.76 14.94 -49.17
N ILE A 14 11.89 14.31 -49.49
CA ILE A 14 12.03 12.85 -49.45
C ILE A 14 12.51 12.47 -48.05
N GLU A 15 11.67 11.71 -47.35
CA GLU A 15 12.04 11.11 -46.07
C GLU A 15 13.26 10.20 -46.28
N THR A 16 14.37 10.51 -45.62
CA THR A 16 15.62 9.72 -45.74
C THR A 16 15.46 8.41 -44.98
N ALA A 17 16.14 7.33 -45.43
CA ALA A 17 16.06 6.02 -44.80
C ALA A 17 16.36 6.06 -43.28
N GLY A 18 17.30 6.92 -42.86
CA GLY A 18 17.60 7.14 -41.43
C GLY A 18 16.48 7.80 -40.63
N HIS A 19 15.73 8.75 -41.21
CA HIS A 19 14.56 9.34 -40.55
C HIS A 19 13.44 8.31 -40.40
N LYS A 20 13.20 7.52 -41.45
CA LYS A 20 12.20 6.46 -41.45
C LYS A 20 12.51 5.39 -40.39
N GLN A 21 13.78 5.00 -40.27
CA GLN A 21 14.25 4.05 -39.24
C GLN A 21 14.10 4.62 -37.83
N ALA A 22 14.51 5.87 -37.58
CA ALA A 22 14.36 6.50 -36.27
C ALA A 22 12.89 6.63 -35.84
N LYS A 23 11.99 6.99 -36.76
CA LYS A 23 10.55 7.08 -36.50
C LYS A 23 9.93 5.72 -36.21
N ALA A 24 10.35 4.67 -36.92
CA ALA A 24 9.91 3.31 -36.66
C ALA A 24 10.36 2.83 -35.27
N GLU A 25 11.60 3.14 -34.87
CA GLU A 25 12.12 2.76 -33.56
C GLU A 25 11.42 3.52 -32.42
N ILE A 26 11.16 4.83 -32.58
CA ILE A 26 10.37 5.60 -31.60
C ILE A 26 8.97 5.00 -31.46
N LYS A 27 8.32 4.64 -32.57
CA LYS A 27 6.99 4.03 -32.54
C LYS A 27 7.03 2.70 -31.77
N ARG A 28 8.01 1.84 -32.07
CA ARG A 28 8.19 0.55 -31.39
C ARG A 28 8.41 0.73 -29.89
N LEU A 29 9.29 1.65 -29.51
CA LEU A 29 9.57 1.96 -28.11
C LEU A 29 8.35 2.54 -27.38
N ASN A 30 7.55 3.36 -28.05
CA ASN A 30 6.33 3.90 -27.46
C ASN A 30 5.29 2.80 -27.23
N GLU A 31 5.07 1.92 -28.21
CA GLU A 31 4.17 0.75 -28.05
C GLU A 31 4.62 -0.16 -26.90
N GLU A 32 5.92 -0.40 -26.77
CA GLU A 32 6.49 -1.17 -25.67
C GLU A 32 6.30 -0.47 -24.31
N LEU A 33 6.48 0.85 -24.26
CA LEU A 33 6.26 1.64 -23.05
C LEU A 33 4.79 1.63 -22.64
N GLU A 34 3.87 1.85 -23.58
CA GLU A 34 2.43 1.80 -23.34
C GLU A 34 2.01 0.43 -22.79
N GLN A 35 2.54 -0.65 -23.36
CA GLN A 35 2.28 -2.01 -22.87
C GLN A 35 2.77 -2.21 -21.43
N ARG A 36 4.00 -1.76 -21.11
CA ARG A 36 4.56 -1.84 -19.75
C ARG A 36 3.75 -0.99 -18.76
N VAL A 37 3.27 0.18 -19.17
CA VAL A 37 2.43 1.05 -18.33
C VAL A 37 1.11 0.34 -17.99
N ILE A 38 0.47 -0.30 -18.97
CA ILE A 38 -0.76 -1.07 -18.74
C ILE A 38 -0.51 -2.21 -17.75
N GLU A 39 0.53 -3.01 -17.97
CA GLU A 39 0.90 -4.14 -17.11
C GLU A 39 1.16 -3.69 -15.67
N ARG A 40 2.02 -2.69 -15.48
CA ARG A 40 2.34 -2.16 -14.14
C ARG A 40 1.15 -1.50 -13.46
N THR A 41 0.27 -0.83 -14.21
CA THR A 41 -0.94 -0.22 -13.64
C THR A 41 -1.92 -1.30 -13.17
N SER A 42 -2.06 -2.39 -13.92
CA SER A 42 -2.86 -3.54 -13.54
C SER A 42 -2.33 -4.20 -12.27
N GLU A 43 -1.02 -4.47 -12.21
CA GLU A 43 -0.36 -5.03 -11.04
C GLU A 43 -0.52 -4.13 -9.81
N LEU A 44 -0.28 -2.82 -9.95
CA LEU A 44 -0.45 -1.85 -8.87
C LEU A 44 -1.90 -1.81 -8.37
N THR A 45 -2.87 -1.87 -9.27
CA THR A 45 -4.28 -1.89 -8.91
C THR A 45 -4.64 -3.15 -8.13
N SER A 46 -4.10 -4.31 -8.55
CA SER A 46 -4.29 -5.59 -7.86
C SER A 46 -3.72 -5.53 -6.44
N VAL A 47 -2.45 -5.16 -6.28
CA VAL A 47 -1.79 -5.07 -4.98
C VAL A 47 -2.46 -4.04 -4.08
N ASN A 48 -2.87 -2.89 -4.63
CA ASN A 48 -3.60 -1.89 -3.87
C ASN A 48 -4.95 -2.43 -3.35
N SER A 49 -5.69 -3.18 -4.18
CA SER A 49 -6.94 -3.80 -3.76
C SER A 49 -6.75 -4.82 -2.62
N GLU A 50 -5.65 -5.57 -2.63
CA GLU A 50 -5.29 -6.50 -1.55
C GLU A 50 -4.89 -5.76 -0.28
N LEU A 51 -4.08 -4.71 -0.41
CA LEU A 51 -3.68 -3.87 0.72
C LEU A 51 -4.88 -3.21 1.41
N ILE A 52 -5.83 -2.70 0.63
CA ILE A 52 -7.09 -2.14 1.18
C ILE A 52 -7.85 -3.21 1.97
N LYS A 53 -7.94 -4.44 1.47
CA LYS A 53 -8.60 -5.54 2.19
C LYS A 53 -7.89 -5.83 3.52
N GLU A 54 -6.57 -5.93 3.52
CA GLU A 54 -5.79 -6.20 4.73
C GLU A 54 -5.96 -5.08 5.78
N VAL A 55 -5.89 -3.81 5.36
CA VAL A 55 -6.13 -2.65 6.23
C VAL A 55 -7.52 -2.70 6.85
N LEU A 56 -8.55 -3.03 6.07
CA LEU A 56 -9.92 -3.15 6.59
C LEU A 56 -10.07 -4.30 7.59
N GLN A 57 -9.42 -5.44 7.37
CA GLN A 57 -9.44 -6.55 8.32
C GLN A 57 -8.74 -6.17 9.63
N ARG A 58 -7.56 -5.55 9.53
CA ARG A 58 -6.82 -5.07 10.68
C ARG A 58 -7.61 -4.05 11.49
N GLN A 59 -8.25 -3.07 10.84
CA GLN A 59 -9.08 -2.08 11.51
C GLN A 59 -10.27 -2.73 12.25
N ARG A 60 -10.90 -3.75 11.67
CA ARG A 60 -11.99 -4.48 12.34
C ARG A 60 -11.49 -5.25 13.57
N ALA A 61 -10.33 -5.89 13.46
CA ALA A 61 -9.71 -6.60 14.58
C ALA A 61 -9.32 -5.64 15.72
N GLU A 62 -8.70 -4.51 15.39
CA GLU A 62 -8.34 -3.46 16.37
C GLU A 62 -9.59 -2.90 17.06
N GLN A 63 -10.66 -2.60 16.33
CA GLN A 63 -11.92 -2.15 16.92
C GLN A 63 -12.59 -3.20 17.81
N ALA A 64 -12.52 -4.48 17.43
CA ALA A 64 -13.05 -5.56 18.24
C ALA A 64 -12.25 -5.74 19.54
N LEU A 65 -10.92 -5.68 19.45
CA LEU A 65 -10.02 -5.72 20.60
C LEU A 65 -10.30 -4.55 21.54
N GLN A 66 -10.33 -3.32 21.02
CA GLN A 66 -10.62 -2.12 21.81
C GLN A 66 -11.97 -2.22 22.55
N ARG A 67 -13.02 -2.73 21.89
CA ARG A 67 -14.31 -2.95 22.57
C ARG A 67 -14.21 -4.00 23.67
N SER A 68 -13.51 -5.10 23.42
CA SER A 68 -13.30 -6.16 24.40
C SER A 68 -12.51 -5.65 25.62
N GLU A 69 -11.48 -4.85 25.40
CA GLU A 69 -10.67 -4.25 26.46
C GLU A 69 -11.50 -3.27 27.30
N THR A 70 -12.30 -2.41 26.66
CA THR A 70 -13.20 -1.49 27.37
C THR A 70 -14.22 -2.25 28.22
N TYR A 71 -14.86 -3.29 27.67
CA TYR A 71 -15.82 -4.09 28.42
C TYR A 71 -15.16 -4.88 29.55
N LEU A 72 -13.95 -5.41 29.33
CA LEU A 72 -13.20 -6.08 30.39
C LEU A 72 -12.85 -5.10 31.52
N ALA A 73 -12.34 -3.91 31.19
CA ALA A 73 -11.99 -2.89 32.18
C ALA A 73 -13.22 -2.44 33.00
N GLU A 74 -14.38 -2.30 32.35
CA GLU A 74 -15.64 -2.00 33.02
C GLU A 74 -16.10 -3.16 33.93
N ALA A 75 -16.06 -4.40 33.43
CA ALA A 75 -16.43 -5.58 34.21
C ALA A 75 -15.54 -5.75 35.45
N GLN A 76 -14.23 -5.56 35.31
CA GLN A 76 -13.27 -5.60 36.43
C GLN A 76 -13.62 -4.54 37.48
N ARG A 77 -13.86 -3.30 37.04
CA ARG A 77 -14.22 -2.18 37.92
C ARG A 77 -15.54 -2.41 38.67
N VAL A 78 -16.56 -2.91 37.99
CA VAL A 78 -17.89 -3.15 38.60
C VAL A 78 -17.86 -4.34 39.56
N SER A 79 -17.04 -5.36 39.26
CA SER A 79 -16.92 -6.54 40.11
C SER A 79 -15.90 -6.41 41.24
N HIS A 80 -15.12 -5.31 41.27
CA HIS A 80 -13.96 -5.15 42.14
C HIS A 80 -12.99 -6.33 42.04
N ALA A 81 -12.81 -6.85 40.83
CA ALA A 81 -11.91 -7.94 40.53
C ALA A 81 -10.86 -7.49 39.52
N GLY A 82 -9.61 -7.45 39.95
CA GLY A 82 -8.46 -7.18 39.10
C GLY A 82 -7.98 -8.43 38.35
N SER A 83 -7.13 -8.22 37.36
CA SER A 83 -6.38 -9.29 36.70
C SER A 83 -4.88 -9.00 36.72
N PHE A 84 -4.07 -10.04 36.68
CA PHE A 84 -2.64 -9.91 36.50
C PHE A 84 -2.10 -11.01 35.59
N GLY A 85 -1.03 -10.69 34.88
CA GLY A 85 -0.22 -11.64 34.12
C GLY A 85 1.16 -11.75 34.72
N TRP A 86 1.74 -12.95 34.74
CA TRP A 86 3.09 -13.18 35.27
C TRP A 86 3.91 -14.04 34.31
N SER A 87 5.06 -13.51 33.89
CA SER A 87 6.08 -14.24 33.16
C SER A 87 7.05 -14.87 34.15
N VAL A 88 6.92 -16.18 34.37
CA VAL A 88 7.73 -16.93 35.34
C VAL A 88 9.22 -16.89 35.01
N SER A 89 9.57 -16.91 33.72
CA SER A 89 10.97 -16.94 33.27
C SER A 89 11.71 -15.61 33.46
N SER A 90 11.01 -14.48 33.39
CA SER A 90 11.61 -13.14 33.54
C SER A 90 11.30 -12.49 34.89
N GLY A 91 10.33 -13.03 35.63
CA GLY A 91 9.77 -12.40 36.83
C GLY A 91 8.85 -11.21 36.53
N HIS A 92 8.62 -10.84 35.26
CA HIS A 92 7.80 -9.69 34.90
C HIS A 92 6.32 -9.91 35.21
N ILE A 93 5.71 -8.97 35.94
CA ILE A 93 4.29 -8.99 36.29
C ILE A 93 3.61 -7.77 35.65
N VAL A 94 2.44 -7.99 35.06
CA VAL A 94 1.56 -6.95 34.55
C VAL A 94 0.29 -6.99 35.37
N TRP A 95 -0.14 -5.83 35.86
CA TRP A 95 -1.41 -5.65 36.58
C TRP A 95 -2.38 -4.87 35.70
N SER A 96 -3.66 -5.20 35.77
CA SER A 96 -4.70 -4.31 35.24
C SER A 96 -4.88 -3.09 36.14
N ASP A 97 -5.43 -2.02 35.58
CA ASP A 97 -5.73 -0.78 36.32
C ASP A 97 -6.60 -1.03 37.56
N GLU A 98 -7.51 -2.01 37.51
CA GLU A 98 -8.32 -2.36 38.67
C GLU A 98 -7.50 -3.02 39.78
N THR A 99 -6.49 -3.83 39.43
CA THR A 99 -5.57 -4.43 40.40
C THR A 99 -4.78 -3.35 41.14
N PHE A 100 -4.27 -2.33 40.43
CA PHE A 100 -3.60 -1.18 41.07
C PHE A 100 -4.54 -0.46 42.04
N ARG A 101 -5.79 -0.21 41.64
CA ARG A 101 -6.82 0.41 42.49
C ARG A 101 -7.16 -0.41 43.73
N ILE A 102 -7.36 -1.73 43.59
CA ILE A 102 -7.68 -2.63 44.71
C ILE A 102 -6.57 -2.63 45.76
N PHE A 103 -5.31 -2.58 45.32
CA PHE A 103 -4.16 -2.60 46.22
C PHE A 103 -3.68 -1.20 46.63
N GLU A 104 -4.43 -0.14 46.30
CA GLU A 104 -4.12 1.26 46.66
C GLU A 104 -2.73 1.72 46.20
N PHE A 105 -2.31 1.29 45.00
CA PHE A 105 -1.04 1.67 44.38
C PHE A 105 -1.19 2.76 43.28
N ASP A 106 -2.37 3.36 43.15
CA ASP A 106 -2.67 4.50 42.27
C ASP A 106 -2.24 5.85 42.89
#